data_AF-V9L4N6-F1
#
_entry.id   AF-V9L4N6-F1
#
_cell.length_a   1.000
_cell.length_b   1.000
_cell.length_c   1.000
_cell.angle_alpha   90.00
_cell.angle_beta   90.00
_cell.angle_gamma   90.00
#
_symmetry.space_group_name_H-M   'P 1'
#
loop_
_entity.id
_entity.type
_entity.pdbx_description
1 polymer ?
#
loop_
_entity_poly.entity_id
_entity_poly.type
_entity_poly.pdbx_seq_one_letter_code
_entity_poly.pdbx_strand_id
1 'polypeptide(L)'
;MPHFSSALTGGTGAHLLPKVKDTEGGFFLEEEAEVVQEVDKVISEPGPFLEFDYLMCEGCDKEFMESFLSNRFNLSVCDACRDAEGKHRLITRTDAKKEFLLKDCDLDKREPVLQYMLKKNPHHSQWGDMKLYLRCQAAKRSLEVWGSEEALEEAKEARQETREKMKHKKFDKKVKELRRAVRSSLWKKQSAAHQHEYGPEEADVEEDMYKKTCVICGHQLSYEKM
;
A
#
# COMPACT_ATOMS: atom_id res chain seq x y z
N MET A 1 -63.03 -43.96 -16.61
CA MET A 1 -63.70 -45.28 -16.62
C MET A 1 -62.70 -46.25 -17.23
N PRO A 2 -62.32 -47.35 -16.56
CA PRO A 2 -63.26 -48.26 -15.91
C PRO A 2 -63.02 -48.54 -14.41
N HIS A 3 -64.14 -48.85 -13.76
CA HIS A 3 -64.42 -49.82 -12.68
C HIS A 3 -63.77 -49.70 -11.27
N PHE A 4 -64.63 -49.17 -10.38
CA PHE A 4 -64.87 -49.53 -8.98
C PHE A 4 -64.51 -50.99 -8.59
N SER A 5 -63.96 -51.17 -7.39
CA SER A 5 -64.63 -51.99 -6.38
C SER A 5 -64.20 -51.60 -4.97
N SER A 6 -65.20 -51.32 -4.14
CA SER A 6 -65.11 -50.97 -2.73
C SER A 6 -65.29 -52.24 -1.90
N ALA A 7 -64.50 -52.40 -0.84
CA ALA A 7 -64.81 -53.36 0.22
C ALA A 7 -64.47 -52.70 1.57
N LEU A 8 -65.52 -52.15 2.18
CA LEU A 8 -65.59 -51.87 3.61
C LEU A 8 -65.90 -53.19 4.32
N THR A 9 -65.03 -53.59 5.25
CA THR A 9 -65.40 -54.54 6.31
C THR A 9 -65.02 -53.93 7.65
N GLY A 10 -66.06 -53.52 8.38
CA GLY A 10 -65.97 -53.07 9.76
C GLY A 10 -65.56 -54.23 10.67
N GLY A 11 -64.61 -53.96 11.56
CA GLY A 11 -64.24 -54.81 12.68
C GLY A 11 -64.49 -54.04 13.97
N THR A 12 -65.38 -54.59 14.79
CA THR A 12 -65.88 -54.08 16.07
C THR A 12 -64.77 -53.79 17.09
N GLY A 13 -64.69 -52.55 17.58
CA GLY A 13 -63.88 -52.19 18.73
C GLY A 13 -64.52 -52.69 20.03
N ALA A 14 -63.84 -53.61 20.73
CA ALA A 14 -64.09 -53.86 22.14
C ALA A 14 -63.05 -53.05 22.94
N HIS A 15 -63.48 -51.92 23.50
CA HIS A 15 -62.64 -51.09 24.37
C HIS A 15 -62.52 -51.81 25.72
N LEU A 16 -61.47 -52.60 25.92
CA LEU A 16 -61.11 -53.10 27.24
C LEU A 16 -60.44 -51.95 28.00
N LEU A 17 -61.01 -51.61 29.16
CA LEU A 17 -60.46 -50.59 30.06
C LEU A 17 -59.06 -51.01 30.52
N PRO A 18 -58.05 -50.11 30.49
CA PRO A 18 -56.72 -50.41 30.99
C PRO A 18 -56.78 -50.67 32.50
N LYS A 19 -56.13 -51.75 32.96
CA LYS A 19 -55.94 -52.01 34.39
C LYS A 19 -54.79 -51.13 34.88
N VAL A 20 -55.14 -50.12 35.67
CA VAL A 20 -54.21 -49.17 36.26
C VAL A 20 -53.72 -49.71 37.61
N LYS A 21 -52.41 -49.75 37.84
CA LYS A 21 -51.83 -50.03 39.16
C LYS A 21 -51.43 -48.72 39.84
N ASP A 22 -51.97 -48.51 41.03
CA ASP A 22 -51.68 -47.33 41.87
C ASP A 22 -50.36 -47.57 42.63
N THR A 23 -49.43 -46.63 42.54
CA THR A 23 -48.11 -46.73 43.21
C THR A 23 -48.04 -45.95 44.53
N GLU A 24 -49.18 -45.59 45.13
CA GLU A 24 -49.30 -44.90 46.43
C GLU A 24 -48.48 -43.59 46.54
N GLY A 25 -48.11 -43.01 45.40
CA GLY A 25 -47.34 -41.77 45.26
C GLY A 25 -48.02 -40.72 44.37
N GLY A 26 -49.33 -40.85 44.14
CA GLY A 26 -50.12 -39.88 43.36
C GLY A 26 -49.97 -39.95 41.83
N PHE A 27 -49.33 -41.00 41.29
CA PHE A 27 -49.22 -41.25 39.85
C PHE A 27 -49.75 -42.64 39.49
N PHE A 28 -50.60 -42.68 38.48
CA PHE A 28 -51.12 -43.90 37.85
C PHE A 28 -50.22 -44.27 36.67
N LEU A 29 -49.59 -45.46 36.68
CA LEU A 29 -48.81 -45.96 35.56
C LEU A 29 -49.65 -46.97 34.77
N GLU A 30 -49.82 -46.71 33.48
CA GLU A 30 -50.38 -47.67 32.52
C GLU A 30 -49.27 -48.65 32.11
N GLU A 31 -49.51 -49.95 32.24
CA GLU A 31 -48.61 -51.00 31.73
C GLU A 31 -48.70 -51.00 30.20
N GLU A 32 -47.89 -50.17 29.54
CA GLU A 32 -47.67 -50.25 28.10
C GLU A 32 -46.94 -51.55 27.79
N ALA A 33 -47.60 -52.43 27.03
CA ALA A 33 -47.01 -53.65 26.50
C ALA A 33 -45.70 -53.31 25.77
N GLU A 34 -44.65 -54.10 26.01
CA GLU A 34 -43.35 -53.97 25.34
C GLU A 34 -43.52 -54.05 23.81
N VAL A 35 -43.66 -52.89 23.17
CA VAL A 35 -43.47 -52.76 21.73
C VAL A 35 -41.97 -52.77 21.52
N VAL A 36 -41.41 -53.93 21.21
CA VAL A 36 -40.06 -54.06 20.67
C VAL A 36 -40.04 -53.28 19.35
N GLN A 37 -39.66 -52.02 19.39
CA GLN A 37 -39.32 -51.26 18.20
C GLN A 37 -38.07 -51.92 17.63
N GLU A 38 -38.22 -52.62 16.51
CA GLU A 38 -37.09 -53.01 15.68
C GLU A 38 -36.34 -51.73 15.33
N VAL A 39 -35.21 -51.50 15.99
CA VAL A 39 -34.29 -50.42 15.63
C VAL A 39 -33.73 -50.73 14.25
N ASP A 40 -34.33 -50.12 13.24
CA ASP A 40 -33.79 -50.09 11.89
C ASP A 40 -32.30 -49.74 12.00
N LYS A 41 -31.45 -50.65 11.53
CA LYS A 41 -30.01 -50.38 11.42
C LYS A 41 -29.85 -49.18 10.52
N VAL A 42 -29.59 -48.02 11.12
CA VAL A 42 -29.18 -46.81 10.40
C VAL A 42 -27.87 -47.17 9.70
N ILE A 43 -27.96 -47.52 8.42
CA ILE A 43 -26.79 -47.56 7.54
C ILE A 43 -26.41 -46.09 7.37
N SER A 44 -25.43 -45.64 8.16
CA SER A 44 -24.82 -44.34 7.93
C SER A 44 -24.19 -44.38 6.55
N GLU A 45 -24.80 -43.71 5.58
CA GLU A 45 -24.11 -43.39 4.34
C GLU A 45 -22.81 -42.67 4.74
N PRO A 46 -21.63 -43.10 4.25
CA PRO A 46 -20.41 -42.36 4.52
C PRO A 46 -20.64 -40.93 4.01
N GLY A 47 -20.49 -39.95 4.90
CA GLY A 47 -20.70 -38.56 4.55
C GLY A 47 -19.91 -38.19 3.28
N PRO A 48 -20.39 -37.22 2.49
CA PRO A 48 -19.76 -36.84 1.22
C PRO A 48 -18.25 -36.65 1.42
N PHE A 49 -17.46 -37.36 0.62
CA PHE A 49 -16.00 -37.26 0.62
C PHE A 49 -15.64 -35.85 0.20
N LEU A 50 -15.36 -34.98 1.19
CA LEU A 50 -14.71 -33.72 0.94
C LEU A 50 -13.30 -34.07 0.51
N GLU A 51 -13.02 -33.93 -0.79
CA GLU A 51 -11.67 -33.96 -1.33
C GLU A 51 -10.97 -32.72 -0.77
N PHE A 52 -10.47 -32.85 0.46
CA PHE A 52 -9.68 -31.80 1.08
C PHE A 52 -8.35 -31.78 0.35
N ASP A 53 -8.09 -30.72 -0.41
CA ASP A 53 -6.82 -30.51 -1.09
C ASP A 53 -5.69 -30.34 -0.06
N TYR A 54 -5.09 -31.45 0.37
CA TYR A 54 -3.90 -31.42 1.23
C TYR A 54 -2.72 -30.89 0.43
N LEU A 55 -2.10 -29.81 0.94
CA LEU A 55 -0.92 -29.20 0.37
C LEU A 55 0.34 -29.77 1.03
N MET A 56 1.39 -29.97 0.23
CA MET A 56 2.71 -30.39 0.72
C MET A 56 3.56 -29.16 1.07
N CYS A 57 4.10 -29.10 2.29
CA CYS A 57 4.94 -27.99 2.73
C CYS A 57 6.34 -28.02 2.09
N GLU A 58 6.74 -26.97 1.36
CA GLU A 58 8.09 -26.85 0.77
C GLU A 58 9.25 -26.85 1.80
N GLY A 59 8.94 -26.61 3.08
CA GLY A 59 9.95 -26.53 4.14
C GLY A 59 10.17 -27.83 4.94
N CYS A 60 9.15 -28.67 5.06
CA CYS A 60 9.22 -29.88 5.89
C CYS A 60 8.56 -31.11 5.27
N ASP A 61 8.06 -31.01 4.03
CA ASP A 61 7.41 -32.06 3.25
C ASP A 61 6.25 -32.75 3.99
N LYS A 62 5.61 -32.05 4.93
CA LYS A 62 4.40 -32.51 5.62
C LYS A 62 3.17 -31.98 4.92
N GLU A 63 2.14 -32.82 4.87
CA GLU A 63 0.80 -32.46 4.46
C GLU A 63 0.20 -31.45 5.45
N PHE A 64 -0.40 -30.39 4.94
CA PHE A 64 -1.18 -29.43 5.71
C PHE A 64 -2.37 -28.95 4.86
N MET A 65 -3.46 -28.59 5.51
CA MET A 65 -4.65 -28.09 4.80
C MET A 65 -4.57 -26.58 4.59
N GLU A 66 -4.46 -25.84 5.69
CA GLU A 66 -4.42 -24.39 5.67
C GLU A 66 -3.18 -23.85 6.39
N SER A 67 -2.68 -22.73 5.90
CA SER A 67 -1.64 -21.95 6.57
C SER A 67 -1.82 -20.47 6.27
N PHE A 68 -1.19 -19.62 7.06
CA PHE A 68 -1.23 -18.18 6.81
C PHE A 68 -0.72 -17.81 5.40
N LEU A 69 0.34 -18.49 4.94
CA LEU A 69 0.99 -18.20 3.67
C LEU A 69 0.23 -18.78 2.48
N SER A 70 -0.38 -19.96 2.61
CA SER A 70 -1.21 -20.55 1.56
C SER A 70 -2.48 -19.71 1.35
N ASN A 71 -3.20 -19.39 2.42
CA ASN A 71 -4.47 -18.65 2.35
C ASN A 71 -4.33 -17.20 1.83
N ARG A 72 -3.20 -16.54 2.09
CA ARG A 72 -3.01 -15.11 1.74
C ARG A 72 -2.13 -14.87 0.53
N PHE A 73 -1.17 -15.76 0.29
CA PHE A 73 -0.13 -15.56 -0.73
C PHE A 73 -0.02 -16.73 -1.71
N ASN A 74 -0.86 -17.76 -1.58
CA ASN A 74 -0.80 -18.99 -2.38
C ASN A 74 0.59 -19.64 -2.33
N LEU A 75 1.23 -19.63 -1.17
CA LEU A 75 2.53 -20.26 -0.95
C LEU A 75 2.38 -21.50 -0.07
N SER A 76 2.84 -22.65 -0.55
CA SER A 76 2.71 -23.98 0.07
C SER A 76 3.70 -24.18 1.23
N VAL A 77 3.57 -23.38 2.29
CA VAL A 77 4.39 -23.46 3.49
C VAL A 77 3.51 -23.49 4.73
N CYS A 78 3.71 -24.49 5.60
CA CYS A 78 2.97 -24.60 6.86
C CYS A 78 3.41 -23.53 7.87
N ASP A 79 2.57 -23.23 8.86
CA ASP A 79 2.87 -22.17 9.85
C ASP A 79 4.09 -22.47 10.72
N ALA A 80 4.45 -23.75 10.91
CA ALA A 80 5.66 -24.14 11.63
C ALA A 80 6.95 -23.80 10.86
N CYS A 81 6.92 -23.81 9.53
CA CYS A 81 8.05 -23.45 8.66
C CYS A 81 8.06 -21.96 8.29
N ARG A 82 7.09 -21.19 8.79
CA ARG A 82 6.98 -19.76 8.50
C ARG A 82 8.06 -18.96 9.23
N ASP A 83 9.12 -18.65 8.51
CA ASP A 83 10.11 -17.64 8.89
C ASP A 83 9.61 -16.20 8.68
N ALA A 84 9.11 -15.55 9.74
CA ALA A 84 8.55 -14.19 9.69
C ALA A 84 9.61 -13.08 9.55
N GLU A 85 10.87 -13.33 9.90
CA GLU A 85 11.92 -12.32 9.93
C GLU A 85 12.82 -12.38 8.69
N GLY A 86 13.02 -13.57 8.13
CA GLY A 86 13.82 -13.79 6.92
C GLY A 86 12.97 -13.91 5.66
N LYS A 87 12.79 -15.14 5.17
CA LYS A 87 12.26 -15.42 3.82
C LYS A 87 10.80 -14.99 3.64
N HIS A 88 9.96 -15.21 4.66
CA HIS A 88 8.52 -14.91 4.61
C HIS A 88 8.18 -13.58 5.28
N ARG A 89 9.17 -12.68 5.40
CA ARG A 89 8.96 -11.32 5.89
C ARG A 89 8.01 -10.57 4.97
N LEU A 90 7.09 -9.83 5.57
CA LEU A 90 6.18 -8.93 4.86
C LEU A 90 6.85 -7.57 4.66
N ILE A 91 6.80 -7.07 3.44
CA ILE A 91 7.35 -5.77 3.05
C ILE A 91 6.27 -4.88 2.47
N THR A 92 6.38 -3.56 2.69
CA THR A 92 5.41 -2.62 2.12
C THR A 92 5.60 -2.50 0.61
N ARG A 93 4.55 -2.08 -0.11
CA ARG A 93 4.65 -1.74 -1.54
C ARG A 93 5.83 -0.79 -1.83
N THR A 94 6.05 0.20 -0.98
CA THR A 94 7.15 1.16 -1.14
C THR A 94 8.51 0.51 -0.95
N ASP A 95 8.64 -0.42 -0.01
CA ASP A 95 9.90 -1.11 0.26
C ASP A 95 10.21 -2.10 -0.85
N ALA A 96 9.21 -2.84 -1.35
CA ALA A 96 9.37 -3.73 -2.50
C ALA A 96 9.90 -2.96 -3.74
N LYS A 97 9.34 -1.78 -4.03
CA LYS A 97 9.78 -0.93 -5.15
C LYS A 97 11.18 -0.35 -4.94
N LYS A 98 11.60 -0.08 -3.70
CA LYS A 98 12.92 0.46 -3.38
C LYS A 98 14.00 -0.62 -3.36
N GLU A 99 13.74 -1.73 -2.67
CA GLU A 99 14.67 -2.84 -2.49
C GLU A 99 14.87 -3.67 -3.77
N PHE A 100 13.82 -3.87 -4.56
CA PHE A 100 13.86 -4.70 -5.78
C PHE A 100 13.75 -3.88 -7.07
N LEU A 101 13.78 -2.54 -6.96
CA LEU A 101 13.64 -1.60 -8.09
C LEU A 101 12.40 -1.86 -8.99
N LEU A 102 11.37 -2.51 -8.45
CA LEU A 102 10.15 -2.87 -9.17
C LEU A 102 9.28 -1.65 -9.47
N LYS A 103 8.58 -1.69 -10.60
CA LYS A 103 7.56 -0.71 -10.98
C LYS A 103 6.17 -1.19 -10.57
N ASP A 104 5.18 -0.30 -10.62
CA ASP A 104 3.80 -0.66 -10.30
C ASP A 104 3.21 -1.68 -11.27
N CYS A 105 3.61 -1.65 -12.55
CA CYS A 105 3.21 -2.67 -13.51
C CYS A 105 3.76 -4.06 -13.16
N ASP A 106 4.94 -4.13 -12.55
CA ASP A 106 5.56 -5.41 -12.20
C ASP A 106 4.87 -6.06 -10.99
N LEU A 107 4.21 -5.26 -10.15
CA LEU A 107 3.44 -5.74 -9.00
C LEU A 107 1.98 -6.05 -9.38
N ASP A 108 1.32 -5.15 -10.11
CA ASP A 108 -0.12 -5.18 -10.31
C ASP A 108 -0.55 -5.86 -11.63
N LYS A 109 0.31 -5.91 -12.66
CA LYS A 109 -0.08 -6.36 -14.02
C LYS A 109 0.61 -7.63 -14.50
N ARG A 110 1.87 -7.85 -14.12
CA ARG A 110 2.60 -9.05 -14.55
C ARG A 110 1.98 -10.31 -13.95
N GLU A 111 1.73 -11.30 -14.81
CA GLU A 111 1.23 -12.61 -14.43
C GLU A 111 2.35 -13.48 -13.86
N PRO A 112 2.13 -14.23 -12.77
CA PRO A 112 0.96 -14.18 -11.89
C PRO A 112 0.93 -12.90 -11.05
N VAL A 113 -0.26 -12.31 -10.84
CA VAL A 113 -0.39 -11.09 -10.04
C VAL A 113 0.04 -11.38 -8.60
N LEU A 114 0.89 -10.52 -8.05
CA LEU A 114 1.38 -10.69 -6.69
C LEU A 114 0.28 -10.43 -5.67
N GLN A 115 0.04 -11.42 -4.82
CA GLN A 115 -0.91 -11.31 -3.72
C GLN A 115 -0.39 -10.34 -2.65
N TYR A 116 -1.31 -9.65 -1.99
CA TYR A 116 -0.99 -8.69 -0.95
C TYR A 116 -2.02 -8.68 0.17
N MET A 117 -1.60 -8.23 1.35
CA MET A 117 -2.51 -7.95 2.46
C MET A 117 -2.68 -6.46 2.66
N LEU A 118 -3.91 -6.05 2.96
CA LEU A 118 -4.23 -4.67 3.33
C LEU A 118 -4.12 -4.50 4.84
N LYS A 119 -3.44 -3.44 5.28
CA LYS A 119 -3.33 -3.05 6.70
C LYS A 119 -3.51 -1.53 6.83
N LYS A 120 -4.07 -1.06 7.94
CA LYS A 120 -4.13 0.38 8.22
C LYS A 120 -2.72 0.94 8.39
N ASN A 121 -2.50 2.18 7.93
CA ASN A 121 -1.21 2.83 8.07
C ASN A 121 -0.96 3.16 9.57
N PRO A 122 0.21 2.80 10.17
CA PRO A 122 0.43 2.90 11.60
C PRO A 122 0.75 4.35 12.01
N HIS A 123 1.21 5.17 11.05
CA HIS A 123 1.45 6.59 11.29
C HIS A 123 0.15 7.40 11.29
N HIS A 124 -0.80 7.05 10.42
CA HIS A 124 -2.05 7.78 10.31
C HIS A 124 -3.17 6.88 9.78
N SER A 125 -4.15 6.57 10.63
CA SER A 125 -5.24 5.64 10.30
C SER A 125 -6.21 6.16 9.22
N GLN A 126 -6.27 7.49 9.00
CA GLN A 126 -7.10 8.07 7.94
C GLN A 126 -6.42 8.02 6.57
N TRP A 127 -5.13 7.72 6.49
CA TRP A 127 -4.48 7.49 5.20
C TRP A 127 -4.98 6.17 4.60
N GLY A 128 -4.84 6.04 3.28
CA GLY A 128 -5.18 4.79 2.59
C GLY A 128 -4.45 3.58 3.17
N ASP A 129 -5.07 2.41 3.04
CA ASP A 129 -4.50 1.16 3.54
C ASP A 129 -3.18 0.84 2.84
N MET A 130 -2.20 0.38 3.62
CA MET A 130 -0.94 -0.12 3.09
C MET A 130 -1.13 -1.50 2.49
N LYS A 131 -0.44 -1.74 1.37
CA LYS A 131 -0.30 -3.07 0.78
C LYS A 131 1.00 -3.72 1.27
N LEU A 132 0.89 -4.92 1.82
CA LEU A 132 1.99 -5.76 2.29
C LEU A 132 2.16 -6.95 1.35
N TYR A 133 3.35 -7.08 0.79
CA TYR A 133 3.76 -8.17 -0.10
C TYR A 133 4.73 -9.10 0.62
N LEU A 134 4.83 -10.34 0.16
CA LEU A 134 5.80 -11.29 0.67
C LEU A 134 7.18 -11.04 0.06
N ARG A 135 8.23 -10.92 0.89
CA ARG A 135 9.60 -10.60 0.44
C ARG A 135 10.11 -11.61 -0.60
N CYS A 136 9.91 -12.91 -0.37
CA CYS A 136 10.37 -13.94 -1.31
C CYS A 136 9.70 -13.84 -2.69
N GLN A 137 8.40 -13.51 -2.77
CA GLN A 137 7.70 -13.33 -4.04
C GLN A 137 8.17 -12.07 -4.77
N ALA A 138 8.41 -10.98 -4.04
CA ALA A 138 9.01 -9.77 -4.61
C ALA A 138 10.43 -10.01 -5.14
N ALA A 139 11.23 -10.82 -4.44
CA ALA A 139 12.56 -11.22 -4.91
C ALA A 139 12.48 -12.05 -6.20
N LYS A 140 11.60 -13.06 -6.25
CA LYS A 140 11.35 -13.86 -7.47
C LYS A 140 10.92 -12.96 -8.64
N ARG A 141 9.98 -12.04 -8.42
CA ARG A 141 9.54 -11.05 -9.43
C ARG A 141 10.69 -10.13 -9.86
N SER A 142 11.59 -9.77 -8.96
CA SER A 142 12.78 -8.99 -9.29
C SER A 142 13.69 -9.74 -10.24
N LEU A 143 13.93 -11.02 -9.98
CA LEU A 143 14.74 -11.87 -10.84
C LEU A 143 14.10 -12.03 -12.23
N GLU A 144 12.77 -12.13 -12.32
CA GLU A 144 12.05 -12.14 -13.61
C GLU A 144 12.20 -10.82 -14.39
N VAL A 145 12.27 -9.68 -13.70
CA VAL A 145 12.36 -8.35 -14.33
C VAL A 145 13.79 -7.99 -14.72
N TRP A 146 14.76 -8.32 -13.87
CA TRP A 146 16.17 -7.94 -14.03
C TRP A 146 17.06 -9.06 -14.58
N GLY A 147 16.58 -10.30 -14.60
CA GLY A 147 17.30 -11.48 -15.08
C GLY A 147 18.26 -12.07 -14.04
N SER A 148 19.12 -11.25 -13.45
CA SER A 148 20.09 -11.65 -12.42
C SER A 148 20.09 -10.73 -11.21
N GLU A 149 20.60 -11.23 -10.09
CA GLU A 149 20.81 -10.42 -8.88
C GLU A 149 21.90 -9.36 -9.11
N GLU A 150 22.95 -9.71 -9.87
CA GLU A 150 24.02 -8.78 -10.27
C GLU A 150 23.48 -7.57 -11.04
N ALA A 151 22.59 -7.78 -12.02
CA ALA A 151 21.99 -6.68 -12.78
C ALA A 151 21.13 -5.74 -11.90
N LEU A 152 20.48 -6.30 -10.87
CA LEU A 152 19.74 -5.49 -9.90
C LEU A 152 20.68 -4.63 -9.05
N GLU A 153 21.81 -5.19 -8.61
CA GLU A 153 22.82 -4.47 -7.82
C GLU A 153 23.49 -3.36 -8.63
N GLU A 154 23.94 -3.64 -9.86
CA GLU A 154 24.48 -2.63 -10.77
C GLU A 154 23.48 -1.48 -11.00
N ALA A 155 22.19 -1.81 -11.19
CA ALA A 155 21.14 -0.82 -11.35
C ALA A 155 20.91 0.03 -10.08
N LYS A 156 21.10 -0.54 -8.88
CA LYS A 156 21.03 0.20 -7.61
C LYS A 156 22.20 1.15 -7.48
N GLU A 157 23.41 0.69 -7.75
CA GLU A 157 24.63 1.51 -7.70
C GLU A 157 24.56 2.67 -8.68
N ALA A 158 24.16 2.41 -9.93
CA ALA A 158 23.97 3.45 -10.94
C ALA A 158 22.94 4.52 -10.50
N ARG A 159 21.84 4.11 -9.85
CA ARG A 159 20.85 5.05 -9.28
C ARG A 159 21.43 5.85 -8.11
N GLN A 160 22.23 5.22 -7.26
CA GLN A 160 22.87 5.88 -6.13
C GLN A 160 23.87 6.93 -6.60
N GLU A 161 24.77 6.58 -7.53
CA GLU A 161 25.71 7.52 -8.13
C GLU A 161 24.99 8.69 -8.79
N THR A 162 23.93 8.42 -9.56
CA THR A 162 23.16 9.48 -10.21
C THR A 162 22.54 10.42 -9.19
N ARG A 163 22.03 9.88 -8.07
CA ARG A 163 21.49 10.68 -6.97
C ARG A 163 22.56 11.53 -6.29
N GLU A 164 23.76 11.00 -6.10
CA GLU A 164 24.90 11.72 -5.54
C GLU A 164 25.39 12.84 -6.48
N LYS A 165 25.55 12.54 -7.77
CA LYS A 165 25.87 13.53 -8.82
C LYS A 165 24.83 14.65 -8.86
N MET A 166 23.53 14.33 -8.75
CA MET A 166 22.46 15.33 -8.69
C MET A 166 22.51 16.18 -7.40
N LYS A 167 22.80 15.58 -6.24
CA LYS A 167 22.98 16.32 -4.98
C LYS A 167 24.14 17.30 -5.08
N HIS A 168 25.28 16.86 -5.61
CA HIS A 168 26.46 17.69 -5.82
C HIS A 168 26.14 18.88 -6.74
N LYS A 169 25.57 18.61 -7.92
CA LYS A 169 25.15 19.67 -8.86
C LYS A 169 24.16 20.67 -8.23
N LYS A 170 23.22 20.19 -7.41
CA LYS A 170 22.27 21.05 -6.69
C LYS A 170 22.97 21.93 -5.66
N PHE A 171 23.97 21.39 -4.96
CA PHE A 171 24.80 22.14 -4.02
C PHE A 171 25.63 23.22 -4.73
N ASP A 172 26.34 22.86 -5.81
CA ASP A 172 27.13 23.80 -6.60
C ASP A 172 26.28 24.94 -7.16
N LYS A 173 25.08 24.61 -7.65
CA LYS A 173 24.12 25.60 -8.13
C LYS A 173 23.76 26.61 -7.03
N LYS A 174 23.45 26.13 -5.82
CA LYS A 174 23.15 27.00 -4.66
C LYS A 174 24.34 27.88 -4.29
N VAL A 175 25.56 27.34 -4.30
CA VAL A 175 26.79 28.11 -4.02
C VAL A 175 26.99 29.19 -5.09
N LYS A 176 26.78 28.87 -6.37
CA LYS A 176 26.89 29.83 -7.48
C LYS A 176 25.85 30.94 -7.37
N GLU A 177 24.61 30.60 -7.02
CA GLU A 177 23.52 31.56 -6.78
C GLU A 177 23.85 32.48 -5.59
N LEU A 178 24.32 31.92 -4.48
CA LEU A 178 24.75 32.68 -3.31
C LEU A 178 25.89 33.66 -3.66
N ARG A 179 26.93 33.19 -4.37
CA ARG A 179 28.03 34.05 -4.84
C ARG A 179 27.54 35.18 -5.75
N ARG A 180 26.57 34.90 -6.63
CA ARG A 180 25.96 35.91 -7.50
C ARG A 180 25.21 36.97 -6.67
N ALA A 181 24.41 36.54 -5.68
CA ALA A 181 23.67 37.44 -4.80
C ALA A 181 24.62 38.39 -4.03
N VAL A 182 25.66 37.84 -3.39
CA VAL A 182 26.67 38.63 -2.66
C VAL A 182 27.44 39.59 -3.59
N ARG A 183 27.82 39.14 -4.79
CA ARG A 183 28.48 40.03 -5.76
C ARG A 183 27.57 41.17 -6.18
N SER A 184 26.29 40.89 -6.43
CA SER A 184 25.32 41.92 -6.83
C SER A 184 25.01 42.92 -5.73
N SER A 185 25.04 42.52 -4.45
CA SER A 185 24.85 43.45 -3.34
C SER A 185 26.05 44.37 -3.15
N LEU A 186 27.28 43.88 -3.34
CA LEU A 186 28.50 44.68 -3.26
C LEU A 186 28.68 45.60 -4.48
N TRP A 187 28.19 45.20 -5.66
CA TRP A 187 28.33 45.94 -6.92
C TRP A 187 27.16 46.89 -7.21
N LYS A 188 26.29 47.19 -6.24
CA LYS A 188 25.41 48.35 -6.34
C LYS A 188 26.26 49.62 -6.21
N LYS A 189 26.90 50.00 -7.32
CA LYS A 189 27.47 51.34 -7.49
C LYS A 189 26.31 52.30 -7.19
N GLN A 190 26.43 53.10 -6.14
CA GLN A 190 25.52 54.22 -5.92
C GLN A 190 25.71 55.19 -7.10
N SER A 191 25.03 54.88 -8.20
CA SER A 191 24.74 55.84 -9.26
C SER A 191 23.56 56.65 -8.81
N ALA A 192 23.69 57.32 -7.66
CA ALA A 192 22.98 58.57 -7.49
C ALA A 192 23.59 59.48 -8.55
N ALA A 193 22.93 59.59 -9.71
CA ALA A 193 23.27 60.62 -10.67
C ALA A 193 23.23 61.93 -9.90
N HIS A 194 24.38 62.58 -9.76
CA HIS A 194 24.45 63.85 -9.06
C HIS A 194 23.53 64.84 -9.80
N GLN A 195 22.44 65.24 -9.16
CA GLN A 195 21.56 66.27 -9.69
C GLN A 195 22.26 67.62 -9.48
N HIS A 196 22.68 68.24 -10.59
CA HIS A 196 23.41 69.49 -10.55
C HIS A 196 22.47 70.64 -10.16
N GLU A 197 22.77 71.31 -9.05
CA GLU A 197 22.17 72.59 -8.69
C GLU A 197 23.13 73.71 -9.10
N TYR A 198 22.80 74.39 -10.20
CA TYR A 198 23.60 75.48 -10.75
C TYR A 198 23.36 76.78 -9.98
N GLY A 199 24.45 77.43 -9.58
CA GLY A 199 24.44 78.73 -8.91
C GLY A 199 24.17 79.92 -9.86
N PRO A 200 24.40 81.16 -9.41
CA PRO A 200 24.17 82.36 -10.19
C PRO A 200 24.94 82.36 -11.52
N GLU A 201 24.34 82.97 -12.54
CA GLU A 201 24.89 83.10 -13.90
C GLU A 201 26.02 84.13 -13.92
N GLU A 202 27.20 83.71 -14.37
CA GLU A 202 28.32 84.62 -14.67
C GLU A 202 28.34 84.85 -16.19
N ALA A 203 28.23 86.11 -16.61
CA ALA A 203 28.32 86.49 -18.02
C ALA A 203 29.76 86.86 -18.36
N ASP A 204 30.37 86.14 -19.30
CA ASP A 204 31.66 86.52 -19.87
C ASP A 204 31.43 87.52 -20.99
N VAL A 205 31.64 88.80 -20.67
CA VAL A 205 31.36 89.96 -21.54
C VAL A 205 32.25 89.99 -22.80
N GLU A 206 33.34 89.23 -22.83
CA GLU A 206 34.26 89.18 -23.98
C GLU A 206 33.86 88.17 -25.07
N GLU A 207 33.10 87.12 -24.72
CA GLU A 207 32.79 85.99 -25.62
C GLU A 207 31.28 85.82 -25.88
N ASP A 208 30.40 86.68 -25.35
CA ASP A 208 28.93 86.55 -25.40
C ASP A 208 28.41 85.20 -24.85
N MET A 209 29.17 84.57 -23.94
CA MET A 209 28.84 83.28 -23.33
C MET A 209 28.44 83.44 -21.85
N TYR A 210 27.42 82.69 -21.43
CA TYR A 210 26.98 82.61 -20.04
C TYR A 210 27.47 81.30 -19.42
N LYS A 211 28.06 81.35 -18.23
CA LYS A 211 28.56 80.19 -17.48
C LYS A 211 27.77 80.01 -16.19
N LYS A 212 27.40 78.76 -15.91
CA LYS A 212 26.76 78.31 -14.66
C LYS A 212 27.63 77.25 -14.01
N THR A 213 28.00 77.45 -12.74
CA THR A 213 28.77 76.44 -11.99
C THR A 213 27.86 75.73 -10.98
N CYS A 214 27.88 74.41 -10.96
CA CYS A 214 27.16 73.62 -9.95
C CYS A 214 27.79 73.85 -8.58
N VAL A 215 26.98 74.25 -7.59
CA VAL A 215 27.43 74.59 -6.23
C VAL A 215 27.98 73.37 -5.48
N ILE A 216 27.52 72.18 -5.85
CA ILE A 216 27.78 70.95 -5.09
C ILE A 216 28.99 70.18 -5.66
N CYS A 217 29.24 70.26 -6.97
CA CYS A 217 30.30 69.48 -7.62
C CYS A 217 31.26 70.28 -8.51
N GLY A 218 31.05 71.59 -8.66
CA GLY A 218 31.92 72.45 -9.47
C GLY A 218 31.80 72.26 -10.98
N HIS A 219 30.82 71.49 -11.47
CA HIS A 219 30.60 71.32 -12.90
C HIS A 219 30.16 72.64 -13.55
N GLN A 220 30.88 73.07 -14.59
CA GLN A 220 30.59 74.29 -15.35
C GLN A 220 29.75 73.96 -16.58
N LEU A 221 28.70 74.73 -16.83
CA LEU A 221 27.83 74.64 -17.99
C LEU A 221 27.83 75.99 -18.69
N SER A 222 28.41 76.05 -19.89
CA SER A 222 28.45 77.24 -20.74
C SER A 222 27.34 77.18 -21.79
N TYR A 223 26.63 78.29 -22.01
CA TYR A 223 25.59 78.41 -23.03
C TYR A 223 25.50 79.85 -23.57
N GLU A 224 24.97 79.99 -24.78
CA GLU A 224 24.69 81.27 -25.42
C GLU A 224 23.20 81.63 -25.20
N LYS A 225 22.90 82.90 -24.91
CA LYS A 225 21.53 83.36 -24.67
C LYS A 225 21.05 84.16 -25.88
N MET A 226 20.12 83.60 -26.64
CA MET A 226 19.45 84.23 -27.79
C MET A 226 18.48 85.34 -27.36
#